data_AF-A0AAV6ZEH0-F1
#
_entry.id   AF-A0AAV6ZEH0-F1
#
_cell.length_a   1.000
_cell.length_b   1.000
_cell.length_c   1.000
_cell.angle_alpha   90.00
_cell.angle_beta   90.00
_cell.angle_gamma   90.00
#
_symmetry.space_group_name_H-M   'P 1'
#
loop_
_entity.id
_entity.type
_entity.pdbx_description
1 polymer ?
#
loop_
_entity_poly.entity_id
_entity_poly.type
_entity_poly.pdbx_seq_one_letter_code
_entity_poly.pdbx_strand_id
1 'polypeptide(L)'
;PQVLLSAVGSEFKPKASLPLTIRAPGGSIVGLSAVDVSVYDVTKKAPKTMERVLRRIEQSDLGCGAGAGKDNVDVFELAGLTFITNANIRASQNPDLTCDEILRSKRSIDLDAEIQKM
;
A
#
# COMPACT_ATOMS: atom_id res chain seq x y z
N PRO A 1 14.19 3.47 -1.45
CA PRO A 1 15.27 2.67 -0.83
C PRO A 1 15.37 1.27 -1.47
N GLN A 2 16.50 0.96 -2.11
CA GLN A 2 16.70 -0.34 -2.78
C GLN A 2 17.55 -1.25 -1.90
N VAL A 3 17.07 -2.46 -1.66
CA VAL A 3 17.85 -3.56 -1.07
C VAL A 3 18.23 -4.50 -2.20
N LEU A 4 19.52 -4.76 -2.36
CA LEU A 4 20.04 -5.64 -3.41
C LEU A 4 20.69 -6.87 -2.77
N LEU A 5 20.27 -8.04 -3.24
CA LEU A 5 20.86 -9.32 -2.89
C LEU A 5 21.55 -9.89 -4.13
N SER A 6 22.81 -10.30 -3.98
CA SER A 6 23.55 -10.96 -5.07
C SER A 6 24.36 -12.15 -4.57
N ALA A 7 24.56 -13.10 -5.47
CA ALA A 7 25.40 -14.28 -5.30
C ALA A 7 26.25 -14.46 -6.58
N VAL A 8 27.41 -15.09 -6.45
CA VAL A 8 28.31 -15.34 -7.59
C VAL A 8 28.10 -16.76 -8.10
N GLY A 9 27.79 -16.91 -9.38
CA GLY A 9 27.52 -18.20 -10.03
C GLY A 9 26.04 -18.45 -10.32
N SER A 10 25.75 -19.43 -11.18
CA SER A 10 24.39 -19.77 -11.64
C SER A 10 23.93 -21.17 -11.22
N GLU A 11 24.83 -22.01 -10.71
CA GLU A 11 24.54 -23.38 -10.31
C GLU A 11 25.35 -23.74 -9.06
N PHE A 12 24.70 -24.41 -8.10
CA PHE A 12 25.27 -24.70 -6.79
C PHE A 12 25.06 -26.16 -6.43
N LYS A 13 26.09 -26.78 -5.83
CA LYS A 13 25.99 -28.16 -5.33
C LYS A 13 25.20 -28.21 -4.02
N PRO A 14 24.44 -29.28 -3.75
CA PRO A 14 23.82 -29.48 -2.45
C PRO A 14 24.84 -29.38 -1.31
N LYS A 15 24.46 -28.70 -0.22
CA LYS A 15 25.29 -28.44 0.97
C LYS A 15 26.56 -27.59 0.71
N ALA A 16 26.75 -27.04 -0.49
CA ALA A 16 27.85 -26.10 -0.73
C ALA A 16 27.65 -24.80 0.06
N SER A 17 28.77 -24.17 0.47
CA SER A 17 28.73 -22.84 1.05
C SER A 17 28.47 -21.81 -0.05
N LEU A 18 27.49 -20.93 0.16
CA LEU A 18 27.09 -19.88 -0.78
C LEU A 18 27.32 -18.50 -0.14
N PRO A 19 28.34 -17.74 -0.58
CA PRO A 19 28.53 -16.37 -0.11
C PRO A 19 27.47 -15.45 -0.73
N LEU A 20 26.69 -14.79 0.11
CA LEU A 20 25.68 -13.80 -0.29
C LEU A 20 26.18 -12.38 0.01
N THR A 21 26.03 -11.47 -0.93
CA THR A 21 26.30 -10.05 -0.75
C THR A 21 24.99 -9.28 -0.65
N ILE A 22 24.86 -8.47 0.38
CA ILE A 22 23.67 -7.65 0.65
C ILE A 22 24.08 -6.19 0.63
N ARG A 23 23.38 -5.37 -0.15
CA ARG A 23 23.52 -3.92 -0.15
C ARG A 23 22.23 -3.29 0.30
N ALA A 24 22.30 -2.50 1.37
CA ALA A 24 21.19 -1.76 1.94
C ALA A 24 21.69 -0.42 2.49
N PRO A 25 20.81 0.57 2.69
CA PRO A 25 21.15 1.82 3.36
C PRO A 25 21.72 1.58 4.78
N GLY A 26 22.58 2.47 5.25
CA GLY A 26 23.17 2.38 6.59
C GLY A 26 22.11 2.32 7.70
N GLY A 27 22.33 1.46 8.70
CA GLY A 27 21.39 1.27 9.82
C GLY A 27 20.15 0.42 9.51
N SER A 28 20.05 -0.14 8.29
CA SER A 28 18.94 -1.03 7.92
C SER A 28 19.04 -2.38 8.62
N ILE A 29 17.89 -2.90 9.08
CA ILE A 29 17.74 -4.30 9.50
C ILE A 29 17.21 -5.09 8.30
N VAL A 30 17.90 -6.16 7.92
CA VAL A 30 17.54 -7.00 6.78
C VAL A 30 17.13 -8.39 7.26
N GLY A 31 15.87 -8.76 7.03
CA GLY A 31 15.37 -10.12 7.23
C GLY A 31 15.57 -10.96 5.97
N LEU A 32 16.13 -12.16 6.11
CA LEU A 32 16.35 -13.12 5.02
C LEU A 32 15.47 -14.35 5.22
N SER A 33 14.96 -14.90 4.13
CA SER A 33 14.24 -16.17 4.10
C SER A 33 14.60 -16.93 2.83
N ALA A 34 14.67 -18.26 2.93
CA ALA A 34 14.91 -19.14 1.80
C ALA A 34 13.69 -20.05 1.62
N VAL A 35 13.14 -20.09 0.40
CA VAL A 35 11.93 -20.85 0.07
C VAL A 35 12.18 -21.62 -1.22
N ASP A 36 11.71 -22.86 -1.28
CA ASP A 36 11.76 -23.68 -2.49
C ASP A 36 10.85 -23.10 -3.58
N VAL A 37 11.35 -23.05 -4.82
CA VAL A 37 10.62 -22.50 -5.97
C VAL A 37 9.29 -23.23 -6.20
N SER A 38 9.24 -24.54 -6.02
CA SER A 38 8.02 -25.33 -6.20
C SER A 38 6.92 -24.94 -5.21
N VAL A 39 7.28 -24.59 -3.96
CA VAL A 39 6.34 -24.10 -2.93
C VAL A 39 5.92 -22.66 -3.23
N TYR A 40 6.86 -21.83 -3.69
CA TYR A 40 6.58 -20.44 -4.04
C TYR A 40 5.63 -20.33 -5.24
N ASP A 41 5.81 -21.18 -6.25
CA ASP A 41 5.00 -21.16 -7.48
C ASP A 41 3.56 -21.59 -7.25
N VAL A 42 3.32 -22.54 -6.34
CA VAL A 42 1.96 -22.97 -5.95
C VAL A 42 1.24 -21.88 -5.16
N THR A 43 1.98 -21.02 -4.45
CA THR A 43 1.43 -19.96 -3.58
C THR A 43 1.37 -18.58 -4.24
N LYS A 44 1.57 -18.49 -5.57
CA LYS A 44 1.57 -17.28 -6.43
C LYS A 44 0.33 -16.36 -6.39
N LYS A 45 -0.56 -16.49 -5.41
CA LYS A 45 -1.71 -15.59 -5.20
C LYS A 45 -1.34 -14.15 -4.82
N ALA A 46 -0.08 -13.83 -4.51
CA ALA A 46 0.30 -12.47 -4.10
C ALA A 46 1.52 -11.93 -4.88
N PRO A 47 1.37 -11.61 -6.18
CA PRO A 47 2.45 -11.05 -7.00
C PRO A 47 2.92 -9.64 -6.59
N LYS A 48 2.42 -9.06 -5.49
CA LYS A 48 2.64 -7.66 -5.13
C LYS A 48 2.82 -7.40 -3.63
N THR A 49 3.83 -8.03 -3.02
CA THR A 49 4.07 -7.90 -1.56
C THR A 49 4.31 -6.44 -1.13
N MET A 50 5.08 -5.67 -1.90
CA MET A 50 5.31 -4.25 -1.59
C MET A 50 4.02 -3.42 -1.74
N GLU A 51 3.25 -3.64 -2.81
CA GLU A 51 1.93 -2.98 -2.98
C GLU A 51 0.98 -3.32 -1.82
N ARG A 52 0.98 -4.56 -1.33
CA ARG A 52 0.16 -4.95 -0.16
C ARG A 52 0.59 -4.24 1.11
N VAL A 53 1.89 -4.06 1.33
CA VAL A 53 2.42 -3.31 2.48
C VAL A 53 2.04 -1.85 2.37
N LEU A 54 2.30 -1.23 1.21
CA LEU A 54 1.92 0.18 0.95
C LEU A 54 0.42 0.39 1.11
N ARG A 55 -0.41 -0.50 0.57
CA ARG A 55 -1.86 -0.44 0.74
C ARG A 55 -2.30 -0.54 2.21
N ARG A 56 -1.62 -1.34 3.03
CA ARG A 56 -1.91 -1.38 4.47
C ARG A 56 -1.50 -0.09 5.18
N ILE A 57 -0.42 0.55 4.73
CA ILE A 57 -0.01 1.87 5.24
C ILE A 57 -1.06 2.92 4.85
N GLU A 58 -1.52 2.91 3.60
CA GLU A 58 -2.60 3.79 3.12
C GLU A 58 -3.91 3.57 3.89
N GLN A 59 -4.26 2.32 4.22
CA GLN A 59 -5.44 2.01 5.05
C GLN A 59 -5.33 2.51 6.50
N SER A 60 -4.13 2.90 6.94
CA SER A 60 -3.90 3.48 8.26
C SER A 60 -3.92 5.02 8.21
N ASP A 61 -4.08 5.62 7.03
CA ASP A 61 -4.30 7.06 6.87
C ASP A 61 -5.63 7.45 7.52
N LEU A 62 -5.63 8.59 8.20
CA LEU A 62 -6.82 9.16 8.83
C LEU A 62 -7.54 10.12 7.89
N GLY A 63 -6.91 10.51 6.78
CA GLY A 63 -7.54 11.29 5.73
C GLY A 63 -8.51 10.47 4.89
N CYS A 64 -9.60 11.10 4.45
CA CYS A 64 -10.62 10.50 3.61
C CYS A 64 -10.79 11.28 2.30
N GLY A 65 -10.82 10.56 1.17
CA GLY A 65 -11.07 11.14 -0.15
C GLY A 65 -9.87 11.84 -0.78
N ALA A 66 -10.13 12.54 -1.89
CA ALA A 66 -9.09 13.18 -2.70
C ALA A 66 -8.79 14.63 -2.28
N GLY A 67 -9.25 15.05 -1.10
CA GLY A 67 -9.09 16.39 -0.54
C GLY A 67 -10.30 17.31 -0.72
N ALA A 68 -10.07 18.61 -0.44
CA ALA A 68 -11.10 19.64 -0.28
C ALA A 68 -12.08 19.33 0.86
N GLY A 69 -13.09 20.19 1.03
CA GLY A 69 -14.12 20.08 2.04
C GLY A 69 -15.18 21.15 1.80
N LYS A 70 -16.37 20.92 2.34
CA LYS A 70 -17.51 21.84 2.25
C LYS A 70 -17.21 23.20 2.87
N ASP A 71 -16.46 23.20 3.97
CA ASP A 71 -15.99 24.38 4.68
C ASP A 71 -14.61 24.14 5.29
N ASN A 72 -14.09 25.11 6.02
CA ASN A 72 -12.78 25.02 6.62
C ASN A 72 -12.67 23.92 7.68
N VAL A 73 -13.75 23.60 8.42
CA VAL A 73 -13.73 22.52 9.42
C VAL A 73 -13.63 21.17 8.70
N ASP A 74 -14.44 20.99 7.66
CA ASP A 74 -14.51 19.77 6.84
C ASP A 74 -13.18 19.49 6.11
N VAL A 75 -12.47 20.52 5.63
CA VAL A 75 -11.14 20.35 5.02
C VAL A 75 -10.14 19.72 5.99
N PHE A 76 -10.11 20.17 7.25
CA PHE A 76 -9.19 19.59 8.24
C PHE A 76 -9.63 18.20 8.66
N GLU A 77 -10.93 17.97 8.84
CA GLU A 77 -11.50 16.66 9.19
C GLU A 77 -11.20 15.61 8.10
N LEU A 78 -11.48 15.91 6.83
CA LEU A 78 -11.19 15.02 5.70
C LEU A 78 -9.69 14.82 5.44
N ALA A 79 -8.84 15.73 5.91
CA ALA A 79 -7.39 15.54 5.88
C ALA A 79 -6.86 14.71 7.07
N GLY A 80 -7.72 14.27 7.99
CA GLY A 80 -7.33 13.54 9.19
C GLY A 80 -6.65 14.41 10.25
N LEU A 81 -6.98 15.71 10.29
CA LEU A 81 -6.36 16.70 11.16
C LEU A 81 -7.38 17.30 12.15
N THR A 82 -6.92 17.58 13.36
CA THR A 82 -7.65 18.37 14.35
C THR A 82 -6.93 19.69 14.61
N PHE A 83 -7.66 20.75 14.94
CA PHE A 83 -7.09 22.08 15.15
C PHE A 83 -7.71 22.79 16.36
N ILE A 84 -6.91 23.67 16.95
CA ILE A 84 -7.33 24.59 18.02
C ILE A 84 -7.02 25.99 17.54
N THR A 85 -8.01 26.87 17.60
CA THR A 85 -7.89 28.25 17.09
C THR A 85 -8.65 29.24 17.98
N ASN A 86 -8.20 30.49 17.95
CA ASN A 86 -8.86 31.63 18.59
C ASN A 86 -9.90 32.30 17.67
N ALA A 87 -9.90 31.98 16.37
CA ALA A 87 -11.05 32.25 15.53
C ALA A 87 -12.19 31.39 16.06
N ASN A 88 -13.34 31.97 16.39
CA ASN A 88 -14.48 31.31 17.05
C ASN A 88 -15.10 30.15 16.21
N ILE A 89 -14.33 29.11 15.95
CA ILE A 89 -14.51 27.98 15.06
C ILE A 89 -13.92 26.79 15.80
N ARG A 90 -14.64 25.67 15.81
CA ARG A 90 -14.23 24.46 16.54
C ARG A 90 -14.01 23.33 15.55
N ALA A 91 -13.00 22.51 15.82
CA ALA A 91 -12.85 21.25 15.12
C ALA A 91 -14.05 20.33 15.43
N SER A 92 -14.35 19.45 14.48
CA SER A 92 -15.29 18.36 14.69
C SER A 92 -14.85 17.52 15.89
N GLN A 93 -15.81 17.13 16.74
CA GLN A 93 -15.57 16.29 17.93
C GLN A 93 -15.88 14.81 17.65
N ASN A 94 -15.94 14.40 16.38
CA ASN A 94 -16.22 13.02 16.02
C ASN A 94 -15.15 12.09 16.62
N PRO A 95 -15.53 11.16 17.50
CA PRO A 95 -14.60 10.19 18.08
C PRO A 95 -14.31 9.02 17.13
N ASP A 96 -15.11 8.89 16.07
CA ASP A 96 -15.00 7.81 15.09
C ASP A 96 -14.07 8.25 13.95
N LEU A 97 -12.90 7.63 13.88
CA LEU A 97 -11.86 7.89 12.86
C LEU A 97 -12.10 7.07 11.58
N THR A 98 -13.29 6.51 11.41
CA THR A 98 -13.62 5.65 10.28
C THR A 98 -13.99 6.46 9.05
N CYS A 99 -13.23 6.30 7.97
CA CYS A 99 -13.55 6.85 6.65
C CYS A 99 -14.60 5.98 5.93
N ASP A 100 -15.81 6.50 5.76
CA ASP A 100 -16.77 5.95 4.79
C ASP A 100 -16.46 6.50 3.39
N GLU A 101 -15.43 5.94 2.76
CA GLU A 101 -15.05 6.36 1.41
C GLU A 101 -16.17 6.03 0.41
N ILE A 102 -16.71 7.05 -0.26
CA ILE A 102 -17.70 6.87 -1.33
C ILE A 102 -16.97 6.34 -2.57
N LEU A 103 -16.81 5.02 -2.64
CA LEU A 103 -16.26 4.35 -3.81
C LEU A 103 -17.30 4.34 -4.93
N ARG A 104 -17.07 5.14 -5.97
CA ARG A 104 -17.87 5.04 -7.20
C ARG A 104 -17.35 3.86 -8.02
N SER A 105 -18.26 2.97 -8.43
CA SER A 105 -17.91 1.93 -9.40
C SER A 105 -17.33 2.56 -10.68
N LYS A 106 -16.22 1.99 -11.16
CA LYS A 106 -15.62 2.38 -12.44
C LYS A 106 -16.69 2.21 -13.51
N ARG A 107 -16.90 3.24 -14.33
CA ARG A 107 -17.78 3.12 -15.52
C ARG A 107 -17.10 2.14 -16.49
N SER A 108 -17.60 0.92 -16.56
CA SER A 108 -17.29 -0.01 -17.65
C SER A 108 -18.36 0.14 -18.72
N ILE A 109 -17.94 0.26 -19.97
CA ILE A 109 -18.84 0.02 -21.10
C ILE A 109 -19.03 -1.49 -21.14
N ASP A 110 -20.29 -1.94 -21.04
CA ASP A 110 -20.65 -3.31 -21.35
C ASP A 110 -20.62 -3.44 -22.88
N LEU A 111 -19.47 -3.86 -23.40
CA LEU A 111 -19.24 -4.03 -24.83
C LEU A 111 -20.21 -5.04 -25.43
N ASP A 112 -20.61 -6.06 -24.66
CA ASP A 112 -21.54 -7.08 -25.12
C ASP A 112 -22.96 -6.49 -25.27
N ALA A 113 -23.37 -5.62 -24.34
CA ALA A 113 -24.63 -4.88 -24.43
C ALA A 113 -24.65 -3.81 -25.54
N GLU A 114 -23.50 -3.23 -25.89
CA GLU A 114 -23.39 -2.24 -26.97
C GLU A 114 -23.38 -2.91 -28.36
N ILE A 115 -22.75 -4.08 -28.48
CA ILE A 115 -22.73 -4.89 -29.71
C ILE A 115 -24.13 -5.43 -30.05
N GLN A 116 -24.94 -5.78 -29.04
CA GLN A 116 -26.33 -6.19 -29.25
C GLN A 116 -27.28 -5.07 -29.70
N LYS A 117 -26.84 -3.81 -29.67
CA LYS A 117 -27.60 -2.65 -30.16
C LYS A 117 -27.26 -2.24 -31.59
N MET A 118 -26.25 -2.87 -32.21
CA MET A 118 -25.92 -2.71 -33.64
C MET A 118 -26.63 -3.77 -34.47
#